data_AF-A0A015JNR1-F1
#
_entry.id   AF-A0A015JNR1-F1
#
_cell.length_a   1.000
_cell.length_b   1.000
_cell.length_c   1.000
_cell.angle_alpha   90.00
_cell.angle_beta   90.00
_cell.angle_gamma   90.00
#
_symmetry.space_group_name_H-M   'P 1'
#
loop_
_entity.id
_entity.type
_entity.pdbx_description
1 polymer ?
#
loop_
_entity_poly.entity_id
_entity_poly.type
_entity_poly.pdbx_seq_one_letter_code
_entity_poly.pdbx_strand_id
1 'polypeptide(L)'
;MLVSDMGGNGRALEALQSAIEGVDFENSSFLSIAEQVYYKLKDHYSEWISYTCYLIPVLRAIMMHTKLVLSAHIPGTDILPEELSKLGLVKLEKQDDLSDKGILTCPYIWLWLMANASGDSILCNWNFKYYSEIQNKEDPTIPPGCQFWQHFKHFIASFRVLKSNVFEINQEIELQDIHTGARHNFGSATIRNVPLLLKKAIRRESTKSSAYSTNKMVTCKEGDDQIDIDLTDASVCIINEWSAPAGDSFCPIYLAGSTQQFQNTVFHTECHQYKSTIVNQTTFNEEYKKASDKGDVFLLYTCGPSNIPNLPLLSAIVDCNNWKLYFGPFVGRAFFLARSDKFNINNCSKSEMTSIYGIGSKCADILMNNRPYCDLEDCIARTNISRNFLINFQFSATPSSTSPN
;
A
#
# COMPACT_ATOMS: atom_id res chain seq x y z
N MET A 1 0.26 21.73 7.35
CA MET A 1 -0.18 20.38 6.94
C MET A 1 -1.65 20.32 6.51
N LEU A 2 -2.65 20.77 7.29
CA LEU A 2 -4.08 20.78 6.87
C LEU A 2 -4.31 21.41 5.50
N VAL A 3 -3.74 22.60 5.26
CA VAL A 3 -3.82 23.30 3.97
C VAL A 3 -3.25 22.45 2.81
N SER A 4 -2.21 21.67 3.08
CA SER A 4 -1.63 20.74 2.10
C SER A 4 -2.56 19.57 1.82
N ASP A 5 -3.28 19.06 2.83
CA ASP A 5 -4.27 18.00 2.65
C ASP A 5 -5.50 18.47 1.87
N MET A 6 -5.73 19.78 1.80
CA MET A 6 -6.73 20.39 0.92
C MET A 6 -6.23 20.49 -0.53
N GLY A 7 -4.96 20.20 -0.83
CA GLY A 7 -4.43 20.08 -2.19
C GLY A 7 -4.57 21.35 -3.05
N GLY A 8 -4.63 22.53 -2.45
CA GLY A 8 -4.90 23.79 -3.14
C GLY A 8 -6.25 23.79 -3.87
N ASN A 9 -7.24 23.08 -3.34
CA ASN A 9 -8.58 22.98 -3.89
C ASN A 9 -9.51 23.93 -3.15
N GLY A 10 -10.16 24.85 -3.89
CA GLY A 10 -11.00 25.90 -3.30
C GLY A 10 -12.11 25.35 -2.40
N ARG A 11 -12.81 24.29 -2.83
CA ARG A 11 -13.89 23.67 -2.06
C ARG A 11 -13.41 23.03 -0.77
N ALA A 12 -12.26 22.35 -0.82
CA ALA A 12 -11.66 21.76 0.37
C ALA A 12 -11.15 22.86 1.34
N LEU A 13 -10.59 23.95 0.81
CA LEU A 13 -10.14 25.09 1.61
C LEU A 13 -11.31 25.86 2.25
N GLU A 14 -12.44 26.02 1.55
CA GLU A 14 -13.68 26.58 2.11
C GLU A 14 -14.18 25.75 3.30
N ALA A 15 -14.18 24.42 3.16
CA ALA A 15 -14.55 23.51 4.25
C ALA A 15 -13.58 23.60 5.43
N LEU A 16 -12.27 23.74 5.17
CA LEU A 16 -11.26 23.98 6.20
C LEU A 16 -11.50 25.31 6.92
N GLN A 17 -11.75 26.40 6.19
CA GLN A 17 -12.04 27.70 6.76
C GLN A 17 -13.25 27.64 7.70
N SER A 18 -14.33 26.99 7.27
CA SER A 18 -15.52 26.80 8.11
C SER A 18 -15.28 25.85 9.29
N ALA A 19 -14.35 24.91 9.20
CA ALA A 19 -13.99 24.02 10.31
C ALA A 19 -13.11 24.68 11.37
N ILE A 20 -12.36 25.73 11.02
CA ILE A 20 -11.50 26.44 11.97
C ILE A 20 -12.18 27.65 12.62
N GLU A 21 -13.36 28.05 12.14
CA GLU A 21 -14.15 29.11 12.77
C GLU A 21 -14.51 28.76 14.21
N GLY A 22 -14.05 29.57 15.16
CA GLY A 22 -14.33 29.37 16.59
C GLY A 22 -13.60 28.20 17.23
N VAL A 23 -12.62 27.60 16.55
CA VAL A 23 -11.77 26.54 17.12
C VAL A 23 -10.78 27.14 18.10
N ASP A 24 -10.74 26.55 19.29
CA ASP A 24 -9.67 26.78 20.27
C ASP A 24 -8.45 25.94 19.88
N PHE A 25 -7.50 26.56 19.20
CA PHE A 25 -6.28 25.89 18.73
C PHE A 25 -5.37 25.41 19.86
N GLU A 26 -5.47 25.96 21.07
CA GLU A 26 -4.65 25.50 22.21
C GLU A 26 -5.12 24.15 22.74
N ASN A 27 -6.42 23.85 22.61
CA ASN A 27 -7.04 22.63 23.14
C ASN A 27 -7.51 21.65 22.04
N SER A 28 -7.37 22.02 20.76
CA SER A 28 -7.82 21.19 19.64
C SER A 28 -6.68 20.46 18.97
N SER A 29 -6.85 19.14 18.77
CA SER A 29 -5.87 18.34 18.02
C SER A 29 -6.02 18.55 16.51
N PHE A 30 -4.93 18.35 15.77
CA PHE A 30 -4.95 18.34 14.31
C PHE A 30 -6.00 17.35 13.77
N LEU A 31 -6.05 16.15 14.34
CA LEU A 31 -7.01 15.11 13.96
C LEU A 31 -8.45 15.60 14.13
N SER A 32 -8.77 16.25 15.24
CA SER A 32 -10.13 16.78 15.47
C SER A 32 -10.54 17.82 14.44
N ILE A 33 -9.62 18.70 14.01
CA ILE A 33 -9.91 19.67 12.96
C ILE A 33 -10.09 18.95 11.61
N ALA A 34 -9.22 17.99 11.28
CA ALA A 34 -9.35 17.20 10.06
C ALA A 34 -10.67 16.42 10.00
N GLU A 35 -11.13 15.86 11.12
CA GLU A 35 -12.43 15.20 11.22
C GLU A 35 -13.60 16.16 11.02
N GLN A 36 -13.52 17.39 11.53
CA GLN A 36 -14.54 18.40 11.27
C GLN A 36 -14.63 18.74 9.78
N VAL A 37 -13.50 18.91 9.10
CA VAL A 37 -13.47 19.13 7.64
C VAL A 37 -14.08 17.92 6.92
N TYR A 38 -13.70 16.71 7.32
CA TYR A 38 -14.23 15.46 6.78
C TYR A 38 -15.76 15.43 6.84
N TYR A 39 -16.36 15.70 8.01
CA TYR A 39 -17.81 15.67 8.17
C TYR A 39 -18.52 16.79 7.40
N LYS A 40 -17.97 18.01 7.39
CA LYS A 40 -18.53 19.10 6.58
C LYS A 40 -18.56 18.77 5.10
N LEU A 41 -17.48 18.19 4.56
CA LEU A 41 -17.45 17.73 3.17
C LEU A 41 -18.42 16.57 2.94
N LYS A 42 -18.51 15.63 3.89
CA LYS A 42 -19.45 14.51 3.80
C LYS A 42 -20.91 14.97 3.73
N ASP A 43 -21.28 15.95 4.55
CA ASP A 43 -22.64 16.47 4.57
C ASP A 43 -22.95 17.24 3.28
N HIS A 44 -22.03 18.11 2.86
CA HIS A 44 -22.21 18.94 1.66
C HIS A 44 -22.28 18.13 0.35
N TYR A 45 -21.51 17.04 0.27
CA TYR A 45 -21.45 16.17 -0.92
C TYR A 45 -22.12 14.82 -0.69
N SER A 46 -23.04 14.73 0.26
CA SER A 46 -23.69 13.48 0.70
C SER A 46 -24.32 12.70 -0.46
N GLU A 47 -24.98 13.40 -1.39
CA GLU A 47 -25.56 12.79 -2.59
C GLU A 47 -24.49 12.12 -3.46
N TRP A 48 -23.40 12.82 -3.76
CA TRP A 48 -22.32 12.28 -4.59
C TRP A 48 -21.66 11.06 -3.95
N ILE A 49 -21.41 11.14 -2.64
CA ILE A 49 -20.77 10.07 -1.87
C ILE A 49 -21.69 8.85 -1.73
N SER A 50 -23.01 9.03 -1.86
CA SER A 50 -23.98 7.93 -1.82
C SER A 50 -23.95 7.05 -3.08
N TYR A 51 -23.44 7.54 -4.21
CA TYR A 51 -23.28 6.78 -5.45
C TYR A 51 -22.00 5.93 -5.44
N THR A 52 -21.97 4.92 -4.57
CA THR A 52 -20.80 4.04 -4.37
C THR A 52 -20.34 3.31 -5.64
N CYS A 53 -21.25 3.07 -6.59
CA CYS A 53 -20.96 2.45 -7.88
C CYS A 53 -19.95 3.23 -8.72
N TYR A 54 -19.97 4.57 -8.65
CA TYR A 54 -19.00 5.43 -9.35
C TYR A 54 -17.78 5.76 -8.49
N LEU A 55 -17.94 5.71 -7.17
CA LEU A 55 -16.91 6.11 -6.24
C LEU A 55 -15.72 5.14 -6.24
N ILE A 56 -15.97 3.82 -6.27
CA ILE A 56 -14.89 2.81 -6.29
C ILE A 56 -14.01 2.94 -7.54
N PRO A 57 -14.55 2.96 -8.77
CA PRO A 57 -13.72 3.05 -9.97
C PRO A 57 -12.95 4.38 -10.08
N VAL A 58 -13.58 5.50 -9.72
CA VAL A 58 -12.92 6.83 -9.66
C VAL A 58 -11.78 6.83 -8.65
N LEU A 59 -12.02 6.30 -7.45
CA LEU A 59 -11.03 6.21 -6.39
C LEU A 59 -9.82 5.37 -6.84
N ARG A 60 -10.06 4.22 -7.49
CA ARG A 60 -9.00 3.38 -8.04
C ARG A 60 -8.20 4.12 -9.11
N ALA A 61 -8.85 4.81 -10.04
CA ALA A 61 -8.17 5.59 -11.08
C ALA A 61 -7.25 6.68 -10.50
N ILE A 62 -7.73 7.42 -9.49
CA ILE A 62 -6.94 8.44 -8.79
C ILE A 62 -5.76 7.80 -8.04
N MET A 63 -6.02 6.77 -7.24
CA MET A 63 -5.01 6.15 -6.37
C MET A 63 -3.89 5.49 -7.17
N MET A 64 -4.22 4.90 -8.32
CA MET A 64 -3.25 4.17 -9.14
C MET A 64 -2.56 5.05 -10.18
N HIS A 65 -2.83 6.37 -10.21
CA HIS A 65 -2.33 7.29 -11.23
C HIS A 65 -2.61 6.76 -12.65
N THR A 66 -3.81 6.22 -12.85
CA THR A 66 -4.21 5.63 -14.13
C THR A 66 -4.22 6.70 -15.21
N LYS A 67 -3.55 6.45 -16.33
CA LYS A 67 -3.64 7.31 -17.52
C LYS A 67 -5.01 7.13 -18.15
N LEU A 68 -5.78 8.20 -18.20
CA LEU A 68 -7.13 8.22 -18.78
C LEU A 68 -7.12 8.97 -20.10
N VAL A 69 -7.90 8.48 -21.06
CA VAL A 69 -8.17 9.20 -22.31
C VAL A 69 -9.32 10.17 -22.05
N LEU A 70 -9.15 11.45 -22.40
CA LEU A 70 -10.10 12.51 -22.05
C LEU A 70 -11.48 12.34 -22.70
N SER A 71 -11.53 11.74 -23.88
CA SER A 71 -12.75 11.47 -24.65
C SER A 71 -13.41 10.13 -24.32
N ALA A 72 -12.85 9.35 -23.39
CA ALA A 72 -13.39 8.06 -22.96
C ALA A 72 -13.91 8.14 -21.53
N HIS A 73 -14.91 7.31 -21.22
CA HIS A 73 -15.40 7.19 -19.85
C HIS A 73 -14.30 6.62 -18.94
N ILE A 74 -14.31 7.03 -17.68
CA ILE A 74 -13.45 6.44 -16.66
C ILE A 74 -13.80 4.95 -16.56
N PRO A 75 -12.82 4.03 -16.57
CA PRO A 75 -13.09 2.59 -16.48
C PRO A 75 -14.03 2.26 -15.32
N GLY A 76 -15.09 1.49 -15.59
CA GLY A 76 -16.11 1.13 -14.60
C GLY A 76 -17.17 2.21 -14.32
N THR A 77 -17.17 3.33 -15.05
CA THR A 77 -18.21 4.38 -14.97
C THR A 77 -18.71 4.78 -16.35
N ASP A 78 -19.74 5.62 -16.38
CA ASP A 78 -20.28 6.32 -17.55
C ASP A 78 -19.93 7.83 -17.53
N ILE A 79 -18.95 8.23 -16.70
CA ILE A 79 -18.57 9.63 -16.49
C ILE A 79 -17.25 9.92 -17.20
N LEU A 80 -17.16 11.04 -17.91
CA LEU A 80 -15.91 11.51 -18.51
C LEU A 80 -15.00 12.18 -17.46
N PRO A 81 -13.66 12.10 -17.60
CA PRO A 81 -12.71 12.76 -16.70
C PRO A 81 -12.97 14.27 -16.50
N GLU A 82 -13.38 14.96 -17.56
CA GLU A 82 -13.71 16.39 -17.50
C GLU A 82 -15.01 16.69 -16.72
N GLU A 83 -16.02 15.83 -16.85
CA GLU A 83 -17.28 15.98 -16.12
C GLU A 83 -17.08 15.83 -14.62
N LEU A 84 -16.29 14.84 -14.22
CA LEU A 84 -15.92 14.64 -12.82
C LEU A 84 -15.16 15.85 -12.26
N SER A 85 -14.28 16.46 -13.05
CA SER A 85 -13.48 17.60 -12.62
C SER A 85 -14.33 18.87 -12.37
N LYS A 86 -15.49 19.00 -13.03
CA LYS A 86 -16.42 20.13 -12.81
C LYS A 86 -17.02 20.15 -11.41
N LEU A 87 -17.04 19.02 -10.71
CA LEU A 87 -17.46 18.96 -9.30
C LEU A 87 -16.54 19.75 -8.37
N GLY A 88 -15.33 20.08 -8.82
CA GLY A 88 -14.43 20.98 -8.14
C GLY A 88 -13.63 20.35 -7.00
N LEU A 89 -13.81 19.06 -6.67
CA LEU A 89 -13.00 18.32 -5.69
C LEU A 89 -12.02 17.32 -6.32
N VAL A 90 -12.17 17.03 -7.61
CA VAL A 90 -11.23 16.25 -8.41
C VAL A 90 -10.65 17.17 -9.48
N LYS A 91 -9.36 17.06 -9.75
CA LYS A 91 -8.64 17.80 -10.78
C LYS A 91 -8.18 16.82 -11.84
N LEU A 92 -8.28 17.22 -13.10
CA LEU A 92 -7.68 16.53 -14.22
C LEU A 92 -6.36 17.22 -14.57
N GLU A 93 -5.26 16.48 -14.45
CA GLU A 93 -3.92 16.94 -14.82
C GLU A 93 -3.54 16.30 -16.15
N LYS A 94 -3.47 17.10 -17.21
CA LYS A 94 -3.01 16.64 -18.53
C LYS A 94 -1.51 16.41 -18.52
N GLN A 95 -1.04 15.45 -19.31
CA GLN A 95 0.39 15.16 -19.43
C GLN A 95 1.15 16.32 -20.11
N ASP A 96 0.52 16.95 -21.10
CA ASP A 96 0.90 18.20 -21.74
C ASP A 96 -0.37 18.85 -22.35
N ASP A 97 -0.29 20.10 -22.78
CA ASP A 97 -1.46 20.86 -23.27
C ASP A 97 -2.13 20.25 -24.52
N LEU A 98 -1.38 19.46 -25.30
CA LEU A 98 -1.84 18.82 -26.53
C LEU A 98 -2.26 17.36 -26.31
N SER A 99 -1.99 16.80 -25.13
CA SER A 99 -2.27 15.42 -24.80
C SER A 99 -3.77 15.17 -24.69
N ASP A 100 -4.21 14.09 -25.32
CA ASP A 100 -5.53 13.50 -25.15
C ASP A 100 -5.62 12.63 -23.89
N LYS A 101 -4.58 12.67 -23.05
CA LYS A 101 -4.47 11.87 -21.82
C LYS A 101 -4.18 12.73 -20.60
N GLY A 102 -4.70 12.28 -19.47
CA GLY A 102 -4.45 12.90 -18.18
C GLY A 102 -4.60 11.92 -17.03
N ILE A 103 -4.30 12.40 -15.83
CA ILE A 103 -4.53 11.70 -14.57
C ILE A 103 -5.49 12.50 -13.71
N LEU A 104 -6.24 11.80 -12.86
CA LEU A 104 -7.09 12.45 -11.88
C LEU A 104 -6.34 12.58 -10.55
N THR A 105 -6.41 13.77 -9.95
CA THR A 105 -5.88 14.05 -8.62
C THR A 105 -6.99 14.64 -7.74
N CYS A 106 -6.86 14.52 -6.42
CA CYS A 106 -7.79 15.15 -5.49
C CYS A 106 -7.09 15.51 -4.17
N PRO A 107 -7.70 16.41 -3.37
CA PRO A 107 -7.28 16.65 -2.00
C PRO A 107 -7.23 15.36 -1.20
N TYR A 108 -6.27 15.24 -0.29
CA TYR A 108 -6.17 14.06 0.55
C TYR A 108 -7.41 13.84 1.41
N ILE A 109 -7.99 14.91 1.96
CA ILE A 109 -9.21 14.82 2.76
C ILE A 109 -10.37 14.20 1.98
N TRP A 110 -10.42 14.47 0.68
CA TRP A 110 -11.42 13.90 -0.23
C TRP A 110 -11.14 12.43 -0.53
N LEU A 111 -9.87 12.08 -0.74
CA LEU A 111 -9.43 10.70 -0.89
C LEU A 111 -9.82 9.85 0.34
N TRP A 112 -9.56 10.36 1.53
CA TRP A 112 -9.94 9.71 2.79
C TRP A 112 -11.46 9.53 2.89
N LEU A 113 -12.23 10.56 2.56
CA LEU A 113 -13.68 10.50 2.52
C LEU A 113 -14.20 9.44 1.54
N MET A 114 -13.68 9.42 0.31
CA MET A 114 -14.07 8.44 -0.69
C MET A 114 -13.74 7.02 -0.22
N ALA A 115 -12.52 6.78 0.26
CA ALA A 115 -12.11 5.48 0.76
C ALA A 115 -13.05 4.95 1.85
N ASN A 116 -13.39 5.79 2.82
CA ASN A 116 -14.32 5.41 3.89
C ASN A 116 -15.76 5.18 3.41
N ALA A 117 -16.22 5.93 2.41
CA ALA A 117 -17.57 5.78 1.87
C ALA A 117 -17.72 4.59 0.91
N SER A 118 -16.62 4.18 0.28
CA SER A 118 -16.60 3.13 -0.74
C SER A 118 -17.09 1.77 -0.25
N GLY A 119 -16.92 1.48 1.05
CA GLY A 119 -17.12 0.15 1.61
C GLY A 119 -16.11 -0.89 1.13
N ASP A 120 -15.08 -0.50 0.35
CA ASP A 120 -14.04 -1.40 -0.12
C ASP A 120 -13.17 -1.83 1.07
N SER A 121 -13.20 -3.13 1.38
CA SER A 121 -12.53 -3.69 2.55
C SER A 121 -11.02 -3.43 2.58
N ILE A 122 -10.35 -3.35 1.43
CA ILE A 122 -8.92 -3.07 1.37
C ILE A 122 -8.67 -1.62 1.76
N LEU A 123 -9.46 -0.70 1.21
CA LEU A 123 -9.34 0.73 1.46
C LEU A 123 -9.74 1.09 2.89
N CYS A 124 -10.79 0.48 3.43
CA CYS A 124 -11.18 0.64 4.84
C CYS A 124 -10.06 0.23 5.81
N ASN A 125 -9.22 -0.74 5.43
CA ASN A 125 -8.09 -1.20 6.24
C ASN A 125 -6.86 -0.29 6.13
N TRP A 126 -6.81 0.62 5.16
CA TRP A 126 -5.73 1.61 5.09
C TRP A 126 -6.01 2.73 6.08
N ASN A 127 -5.06 3.00 6.99
CA ASN A 127 -5.23 4.08 7.96
C ASN A 127 -5.05 5.44 7.28
N PHE A 128 -6.16 6.08 6.91
CA PHE A 128 -6.15 7.45 6.39
C PHE A 128 -6.01 8.53 7.49
N LYS A 129 -6.08 8.15 8.77
CA LYS A 129 -6.02 9.05 9.94
C LYS A 129 -4.63 9.11 10.57
N TYR A 130 -3.56 9.32 9.78
CA TYR A 130 -2.19 9.27 10.31
C TYR A 130 -1.75 10.43 11.21
N TYR A 131 -2.69 11.31 11.54
CA TYR A 131 -2.39 12.65 12.06
C TYR A 131 -1.71 12.58 13.42
N SER A 132 -2.06 11.56 14.21
CA SER A 132 -1.38 11.18 15.45
C SER A 132 0.10 10.84 15.27
N GLU A 133 0.48 10.16 14.18
CA GLU A 133 1.86 9.76 13.89
C GLU A 133 2.75 10.96 13.58
N ILE A 134 2.21 11.98 12.89
CA ILE A 134 2.96 13.19 12.57
C ILE A 134 3.07 14.09 13.80
N GLN A 135 1.98 14.24 14.55
CA GLN A 135 2.00 15.01 15.80
C GLN A 135 2.99 14.43 16.81
N ASN A 136 3.09 13.10 16.94
CA ASN A 136 4.10 12.46 17.80
C ASN A 136 5.55 12.82 17.42
N LYS A 137 5.85 13.06 16.13
CA LYS A 137 7.20 13.43 15.69
C LYS A 137 7.60 14.84 16.13
N GLU A 138 6.63 15.74 16.21
CA GLU A 138 6.84 17.12 16.66
C GLU A 138 6.72 17.24 18.19
N ASP A 139 5.82 16.47 18.80
CA ASP A 139 5.59 16.38 20.24
C ASP A 139 5.54 14.91 20.69
N PRO A 140 6.64 14.39 21.29
CA PRO A 140 6.73 13.01 21.76
C PRO A 140 5.71 12.60 22.83
N THR A 141 4.98 13.54 23.43
CA THR A 141 3.96 13.26 24.45
C THR A 141 2.61 12.85 23.87
N ILE A 142 2.38 13.11 22.58
CA ILE A 142 1.17 12.69 21.85
C ILE A 142 1.35 11.23 21.42
N PRO A 143 0.43 10.31 21.73
CA PRO A 143 0.56 8.91 21.31
C PRO A 143 0.71 8.78 19.79
N PRO A 144 1.74 8.08 19.29
CA PRO A 144 1.86 7.82 17.87
C PRO A 144 0.69 6.95 17.42
N GLY A 145 0.05 7.30 16.31
CA GLY A 145 -0.98 6.46 15.68
C GLY A 145 -0.36 5.30 14.90
N CYS A 146 0.54 4.55 15.52
CA CYS A 146 1.33 3.48 14.94
C CYS A 146 0.75 2.79 13.69
N GLN A 147 1.45 2.85 12.53
CA GLN A 147 1.27 1.84 11.48
C GLN A 147 2.59 1.36 10.77
N PHE A 148 3.18 0.29 11.31
CA PHE A 148 3.60 -0.94 10.60
C PHE A 148 4.50 -0.92 9.33
N TRP A 149 5.77 -1.30 9.47
CA TRP A 149 6.55 -1.83 8.34
C TRP A 149 6.02 -3.20 7.82
N GLN A 150 5.36 -3.98 8.68
CA GLN A 150 4.52 -5.12 8.26
C GLN A 150 3.40 -4.66 7.31
N HIS A 151 2.88 -3.44 7.48
CA HIS A 151 1.91 -2.88 6.57
C HIS A 151 2.54 -2.44 5.31
N PHE A 152 3.83 -2.10 5.24
CA PHE A 152 4.36 -1.76 3.92
C PHE A 152 4.34 -2.97 2.97
N LYS A 153 4.61 -4.17 3.49
CA LYS A 153 4.44 -5.43 2.74
C LYS A 153 2.98 -5.70 2.38
N HIS A 154 2.07 -5.59 3.35
CA HIS A 154 0.64 -5.77 3.12
C HIS A 154 0.08 -4.69 2.18
N PHE A 155 0.60 -3.47 2.28
CA PHE A 155 0.28 -2.31 1.47
C PHE A 155 0.68 -2.58 0.04
N ILE A 156 1.93 -2.99 -0.23
CA ILE A 156 2.38 -3.37 -1.58
C ILE A 156 1.45 -4.43 -2.18
N ALA A 157 1.15 -5.50 -1.43
CA ALA A 157 0.27 -6.56 -1.89
C ALA A 157 -1.15 -6.05 -2.18
N SER A 158 -1.73 -5.27 -1.27
CA SER A 158 -3.05 -4.67 -1.41
C SER A 158 -3.12 -3.60 -2.50
N PHE A 159 -2.03 -2.86 -2.73
CA PHE A 159 -1.88 -1.88 -3.79
C PHE A 159 -1.87 -2.59 -5.15
N ARG A 160 -1.18 -3.73 -5.26
CA ARG A 160 -1.25 -4.57 -6.45
C ARG A 160 -2.65 -5.14 -6.71
N VAL A 161 -3.37 -5.49 -5.65
CA VAL A 161 -4.79 -5.89 -5.75
C VAL A 161 -5.64 -4.74 -6.29
N LEU A 162 -5.49 -3.53 -5.75
CA LEU A 162 -6.20 -2.35 -6.27
C LEU A 162 -5.87 -2.08 -7.74
N LYS A 163 -4.60 -2.22 -8.16
CA LYS A 163 -4.20 -2.09 -9.57
C LYS A 163 -4.93 -3.07 -10.49
N SER A 164 -5.04 -4.35 -10.12
CA SER A 164 -5.77 -5.34 -10.93
C SER A 164 -7.27 -5.01 -11.11
N ASN A 165 -7.81 -4.26 -10.16
CA ASN A 165 -9.21 -3.90 -10.06
C ASN A 165 -9.57 -2.58 -10.77
N VAL A 166 -8.58 -1.90 -11.37
CA VAL A 166 -8.78 -0.75 -12.26
C VAL A 166 -9.21 -1.19 -13.66
N PHE A 167 -8.64 -2.29 -14.13
CA PHE A 167 -8.74 -2.73 -15.51
C PHE A 167 -9.84 -3.77 -15.71
N GLU A 168 -10.31 -3.91 -16.94
CA GLU A 168 -11.35 -4.88 -17.27
C GLU A 168 -10.86 -6.33 -17.14
N ILE A 169 -11.79 -7.24 -16.89
CA ILE A 169 -11.49 -8.68 -16.81
C ILE A 169 -11.07 -9.17 -18.19
N ASN A 170 -9.99 -9.95 -18.25
CA ASN A 170 -9.37 -10.46 -19.48
C ASN A 170 -8.78 -9.40 -20.42
N GLN A 171 -8.73 -8.13 -20.00
CA GLN A 171 -8.02 -7.10 -20.76
C GLN A 171 -6.53 -7.47 -20.87
N GLU A 172 -5.97 -7.41 -22.07
CA GLU A 172 -4.52 -7.51 -22.26
C GLU A 172 -3.89 -6.14 -21.98
N ILE A 173 -2.91 -6.10 -21.08
CA ILE A 173 -2.32 -4.87 -20.56
C ILE A 173 -0.82 -5.02 -20.54
N GLU A 174 -0.10 -3.99 -20.97
CA GLU A 174 1.35 -3.97 -20.84
C GLU A 174 1.76 -3.88 -19.38
N LEU A 175 2.80 -4.64 -18.98
CA LEU A 175 3.33 -4.59 -17.61
C LEU A 175 3.76 -3.17 -17.22
N GLN A 176 4.24 -2.38 -18.18
CA GLN A 176 4.61 -0.98 -17.94
C GLN A 176 3.42 -0.09 -17.56
N ASP A 177 2.21 -0.41 -18.01
CA ASP A 177 1.01 0.35 -17.67
C ASP A 177 0.51 0.00 -16.27
N ILE A 178 0.47 -1.30 -15.93
CA ILE A 178 0.14 -1.76 -14.58
C ILE A 178 1.15 -1.19 -13.57
N HIS A 179 2.43 -1.21 -13.90
CA HIS A 179 3.49 -0.71 -13.04
C HIS A 179 3.96 0.70 -13.41
N THR A 180 3.06 1.53 -13.94
CA THR A 180 3.32 2.93 -14.26
C THR A 180 4.02 3.62 -13.08
N GLY A 181 5.10 4.34 -13.39
CA GLY A 181 5.94 5.05 -12.41
C GLY A 181 7.10 4.25 -11.84
N ALA A 182 7.15 2.93 -12.05
CA ALA A 182 8.32 2.12 -11.70
C ALA A 182 9.44 2.31 -12.72
N ARG A 183 10.69 2.10 -12.31
CA ARG A 183 11.81 1.94 -13.23
C ARG A 183 11.90 0.46 -13.59
N HIS A 184 11.75 0.12 -14.86
CA HIS A 184 11.53 -1.26 -15.27
C HIS A 184 12.30 -1.69 -16.52
N ASN A 185 12.38 -2.99 -16.73
CA ASN A 185 12.81 -3.63 -17.97
C ASN A 185 11.83 -4.73 -18.38
N PHE A 186 10.56 -4.34 -18.60
CA PHE A 186 9.50 -5.25 -19.05
C PHE A 186 9.51 -5.51 -20.55
N GLY A 187 10.12 -4.64 -21.37
CA GLY A 187 9.95 -4.68 -22.82
C GLY A 187 8.49 -4.45 -23.22
N SER A 188 8.01 -5.18 -24.22
CA SER A 188 6.61 -5.18 -24.67
C SER A 188 5.76 -6.29 -24.02
N ALA A 189 6.17 -6.78 -22.84
CA ALA A 189 5.47 -7.86 -22.18
C ALA A 189 4.09 -7.41 -21.67
N THR A 190 3.08 -8.20 -22.00
CA THR A 190 1.69 -7.98 -21.62
C THR A 190 1.20 -9.09 -20.70
N ILE A 191 0.23 -8.77 -19.83
CA ILE A 191 -0.52 -9.76 -19.05
C ILE A 191 -2.01 -9.67 -19.35
N ARG A 192 -2.71 -10.79 -19.22
CA ARG A 192 -4.17 -10.82 -19.17
C ARG A 192 -4.63 -10.51 -17.75
N ASN A 193 -5.38 -9.42 -17.58
CA ASN A 193 -5.84 -8.99 -16.27
C ASN A 193 -6.90 -9.91 -15.69
N VAL A 194 -6.71 -10.28 -14.43
CA VAL A 194 -7.70 -10.94 -13.58
C VAL A 194 -7.74 -10.13 -12.28
N PRO A 195 -8.93 -9.69 -11.84
CA PRO A 195 -9.07 -9.02 -10.55
C PRO A 195 -8.57 -9.93 -9.42
N LEU A 196 -7.67 -9.40 -8.61
CA LEU A 196 -7.05 -10.15 -7.52
C LEU A 196 -7.85 -9.99 -6.22
N LEU A 197 -7.80 -11.02 -5.39
CA LEU A 197 -8.19 -10.99 -3.98
C LEU A 197 -6.95 -11.11 -3.11
N LEU A 198 -6.94 -10.41 -1.98
CA LEU A 198 -5.84 -10.49 -1.03
C LEU A 198 -6.00 -11.73 -0.14
N LYS A 199 -4.97 -12.56 -0.06
CA LYS A 199 -4.89 -13.72 0.85
C LYS A 199 -3.56 -13.70 1.59
N LYS A 200 -3.49 -14.42 2.71
CA LYS A 200 -2.26 -14.56 3.49
C LYS A 200 -1.92 -16.03 3.66
N ALA A 201 -0.71 -16.42 3.25
CA ALA A 201 -0.22 -17.78 3.44
C ALA A 201 0.00 -18.08 4.93
N ILE A 202 -0.28 -19.32 5.34
CA ILE A 202 0.00 -19.78 6.71
C ILE A 202 1.45 -20.28 6.88
N ARG A 203 2.13 -20.54 5.77
CA ARG A 203 3.50 -21.06 5.70
C ARG A 203 4.33 -20.18 4.79
N ARG A 204 5.66 -20.36 4.86
CA ARG A 204 6.59 -19.69 3.96
C ARG A 204 6.49 -20.38 2.61
N GLU A 205 6.03 -19.64 1.62
CA GLU A 205 5.87 -20.14 0.26
C GLU A 205 7.03 -19.70 -0.61
N SER A 206 7.37 -20.52 -1.61
CA SER A 206 8.26 -20.11 -2.69
C SER A 206 7.50 -19.16 -3.62
N THR A 207 8.14 -18.10 -4.09
CA THR A 207 7.52 -17.21 -5.09
C THR A 207 7.87 -17.58 -6.52
N LYS A 208 8.81 -18.51 -6.70
CA LYS A 208 9.23 -19.07 -8.00
C LYS A 208 8.14 -19.90 -8.63
N SER A 209 7.82 -19.67 -9.90
CA SER A 209 6.80 -20.45 -10.61
C SER A 209 7.10 -21.95 -10.69
N SER A 210 8.37 -22.36 -10.78
CA SER A 210 8.71 -23.79 -10.86
C SER A 210 8.28 -24.61 -9.64
N ALA A 211 8.13 -23.96 -8.47
CA ALA A 211 7.64 -24.60 -7.25
C ALA A 211 6.18 -25.07 -7.38
N TYR A 212 5.42 -24.50 -8.31
CA TYR A 212 4.01 -24.80 -8.55
C TYR A 212 3.76 -25.58 -9.84
N SER A 213 4.81 -26.19 -10.41
CA SER A 213 4.72 -26.96 -11.67
C SER A 213 3.85 -28.22 -11.55
N THR A 214 3.82 -28.85 -10.37
CA THR A 214 3.06 -30.10 -10.12
C THR A 214 1.83 -29.87 -9.23
N ASN A 215 1.97 -29.04 -8.20
CA ASN A 215 0.89 -28.68 -7.29
C ASN A 215 0.77 -27.16 -7.21
N LYS A 216 -0.37 -26.63 -7.64
CA LYS A 216 -0.66 -25.19 -7.68
C LYS A 216 -1.47 -24.71 -6.48
N MET A 217 -1.45 -25.44 -5.37
CA MET A 217 -2.20 -25.09 -4.17
C MET A 217 -1.33 -24.34 -3.16
N VAL A 218 -1.90 -23.32 -2.54
CA VAL A 218 -1.31 -22.64 -1.36
C VAL A 218 -2.35 -22.57 -0.25
N THR A 219 -1.98 -23.06 0.94
CA THR A 219 -2.83 -22.95 2.12
C THR A 219 -2.77 -21.53 2.69
N CYS A 220 -3.92 -20.87 2.74
CA CYS A 220 -4.08 -19.51 3.23
C CYS A 220 -4.95 -19.47 4.49
N LYS A 221 -4.80 -18.40 5.27
CA LYS A 221 -5.64 -18.12 6.43
C LYS A 221 -6.98 -17.53 5.99
N GLU A 222 -8.07 -18.00 6.60
CA GLU A 222 -9.42 -17.47 6.40
C GLU A 222 -10.14 -17.38 7.76
N GLY A 223 -10.17 -16.18 8.35
CA GLY A 223 -10.63 -16.03 9.73
C GLY A 223 -9.77 -16.84 10.70
N ASP A 224 -10.38 -17.73 11.47
CA ASP A 224 -9.69 -18.69 12.35
C ASP A 224 -9.40 -20.04 11.65
N ASP A 225 -9.91 -20.22 10.43
CA ASP A 225 -9.77 -21.43 9.61
C ASP A 225 -8.66 -21.31 8.55
N GLN A 226 -8.48 -22.38 7.78
CA GLN A 226 -7.55 -22.48 6.66
C GLN A 226 -8.29 -22.88 5.40
N ILE A 227 -7.86 -22.33 4.27
CA ILE A 227 -8.39 -22.64 2.95
C ILE A 227 -7.24 -22.92 1.98
N ASP A 228 -7.34 -23.99 1.21
CA ASP A 228 -6.41 -24.26 0.13
C ASP A 228 -6.86 -23.50 -1.13
N ILE A 229 -5.99 -22.63 -1.64
CA ILE A 229 -6.25 -21.79 -2.80
C ILE A 229 -5.54 -22.39 -4.01
N ASP A 230 -6.28 -22.65 -5.08
CA ASP A 230 -5.72 -22.99 -6.39
C ASP A 230 -5.24 -21.73 -7.10
N LEU A 231 -3.96 -21.71 -7.47
CA LEU A 231 -3.32 -20.60 -8.16
C LEU A 231 -3.64 -20.56 -9.67
N THR A 232 -4.30 -21.58 -10.21
CA THR A 232 -4.56 -21.74 -11.65
C THR A 232 -5.37 -20.59 -12.23
N ASP A 233 -6.28 -19.99 -11.46
CA ASP A 233 -7.17 -18.92 -11.91
C ASP A 233 -6.54 -17.51 -11.88
N ALA A 234 -5.31 -17.39 -11.36
CA ALA A 234 -4.58 -16.13 -11.24
C ALA A 234 -5.38 -14.99 -10.56
N SER A 235 -6.28 -15.35 -9.63
CA SER A 235 -7.24 -14.43 -8.99
C SER A 235 -6.84 -14.02 -7.58
N VAL A 236 -5.61 -14.32 -7.14
CA VAL A 236 -5.15 -14.03 -5.77
C VAL A 236 -3.78 -13.36 -5.72
N CYS A 237 -3.64 -12.41 -4.80
CA CYS A 237 -2.37 -11.89 -4.34
C CYS A 237 -2.12 -12.40 -2.93
N ILE A 238 -1.04 -13.17 -2.76
CA ILE A 238 -0.72 -13.87 -1.52
C ILE A 238 0.38 -13.12 -0.81
N ILE A 239 0.09 -12.64 0.41
CA ILE A 239 1.09 -12.18 1.35
C ILE A 239 1.79 -13.40 1.93
N ASN A 240 3.11 -13.44 1.79
CA ASN A 240 3.91 -14.55 2.27
C ASN A 240 4.09 -14.49 3.79
N GLU A 241 4.37 -15.63 4.41
CA GLU A 241 4.53 -15.66 5.85
C GLU A 241 5.88 -15.09 6.31
N TRP A 242 5.90 -14.68 7.57
CA TRP A 242 7.06 -14.08 8.19
C TRP A 242 8.37 -14.84 7.97
N SER A 243 9.44 -14.09 7.69
CA SER A 243 10.78 -14.61 7.42
C SER A 243 10.83 -15.58 6.24
N ALA A 244 9.91 -15.48 5.28
CA ALA A 244 10.11 -16.09 3.97
C ALA A 244 11.48 -15.66 3.39
N PRO A 245 12.19 -16.59 2.74
CA PRO A 245 13.55 -16.32 2.24
C PRO A 245 13.58 -15.29 1.10
N ALA A 246 12.47 -15.16 0.38
CA ALA A 246 12.24 -14.16 -0.66
C ALA A 246 10.74 -14.01 -0.92
N GLY A 247 10.37 -12.86 -1.48
CA GLY A 247 9.02 -12.52 -1.88
C GLY A 247 8.11 -12.28 -0.68
N ASP A 248 7.89 -11.01 -0.36
CA ASP A 248 6.96 -10.59 0.70
C ASP A 248 5.50 -10.82 0.30
N SER A 249 5.23 -10.77 -1.01
CA SER A 249 3.97 -11.24 -1.58
C SER A 249 4.19 -11.67 -3.04
N PHE A 250 3.25 -12.44 -3.58
CA PHE A 250 3.26 -12.84 -4.98
C PHE A 250 1.85 -13.12 -5.49
N CYS A 251 1.66 -13.07 -6.81
CA CYS A 251 0.42 -13.49 -7.45
C CYS A 251 0.72 -14.31 -8.71
N PRO A 252 -0.14 -15.28 -9.08
CA PRO A 252 -0.05 -15.91 -10.39
C PRO A 252 -0.43 -14.91 -11.48
N ILE A 253 0.17 -15.02 -12.65
CA ILE A 253 -0.13 -14.16 -13.79
C ILE A 253 -0.22 -14.97 -15.08
N TYR A 254 -0.99 -14.44 -16.03
CA TYR A 254 -1.02 -14.94 -17.41
C TYR A 254 -0.26 -13.97 -18.32
N LEU A 255 0.99 -14.30 -18.67
CA LEU A 255 1.75 -13.54 -19.67
C LEU A 255 1.21 -13.83 -21.07
N ALA A 256 0.84 -12.77 -21.80
CA ALA A 256 0.39 -12.85 -23.18
C ALA A 256 1.58 -13.14 -24.12
N GLY A 257 1.31 -13.89 -25.20
CA GLY A 257 2.35 -14.44 -26.08
C GLY A 257 2.85 -15.85 -25.72
N SER A 258 2.37 -16.44 -24.62
CA SER A 258 2.46 -17.89 -24.43
C SER A 258 1.51 -18.57 -25.43
N THR A 259 2.05 -18.89 -26.61
CA THR A 259 1.35 -19.67 -27.64
C THR A 259 1.11 -21.08 -27.13
N GLN A 260 0.03 -21.28 -26.37
CA GLN A 260 -0.53 -22.60 -26.15
C GLN A 260 -2.03 -22.47 -25.91
N GLN A 261 -2.78 -22.93 -26.92
CA GLN A 261 -4.15 -23.41 -26.82
C GLN A 261 -4.42 -23.97 -25.42
N PHE A 262 -5.27 -23.31 -24.62
CA PHE A 262 -6.12 -23.78 -23.50
C PHE A 262 -5.75 -25.01 -22.63
N GLN A 263 -4.54 -25.57 -22.72
CA GLN A 263 -4.14 -26.86 -22.12
C GLN A 263 -2.72 -26.85 -21.56
N ASN A 264 -1.84 -25.89 -21.92
CA ASN A 264 -0.51 -25.71 -21.33
C ASN A 264 -0.17 -24.22 -21.12
N THR A 265 -0.96 -23.49 -20.35
CA THR A 265 -0.54 -22.17 -19.85
C THR A 265 0.67 -22.37 -18.93
N VAL A 266 1.84 -21.90 -19.34
CA VAL A 266 3.04 -21.87 -18.48
C VAL A 266 2.69 -20.98 -17.28
N PHE A 267 2.72 -21.58 -16.09
CA PHE A 267 2.44 -20.89 -14.84
C PHE A 267 3.56 -19.90 -14.57
N HIS A 268 3.23 -18.63 -14.41
CA HIS A 268 4.18 -17.57 -14.08
C HIS A 268 3.70 -16.85 -12.83
N THR A 269 4.65 -16.30 -12.07
CA THR A 269 4.35 -15.49 -10.90
C THR A 269 4.86 -14.07 -11.07
N GLU A 270 4.17 -13.13 -10.44
CA GLU A 270 4.67 -11.79 -10.18
C GLU A 270 5.00 -11.71 -8.69
N CYS A 271 6.28 -11.44 -8.37
CA CYS A 271 6.79 -11.40 -7.02
C CYS A 271 7.09 -9.96 -6.58
N HIS A 272 6.74 -9.63 -5.34
CA HIS A 272 7.02 -8.34 -4.71
C HIS A 272 7.97 -8.52 -3.52
N GLN A 273 9.10 -7.82 -3.55
CA GLN A 273 10.11 -7.84 -2.49
C GLN A 273 10.34 -6.42 -1.96
N TYR A 274 10.34 -6.24 -0.64
CA TYR A 274 10.69 -4.98 0.01
C TYR A 274 12.06 -5.05 0.69
N LYS A 275 12.80 -3.93 0.64
CA LYS A 275 14.02 -3.66 1.41
C LYS A 275 13.97 -2.25 2.00
N SER A 276 14.36 -2.08 3.26
CA SER A 276 14.38 -0.76 3.91
C SER A 276 15.62 0.08 3.59
N THR A 277 16.65 -0.51 2.98
CA THR A 277 17.97 0.11 2.77
C THR A 277 18.20 0.50 1.31
N ILE A 278 19.28 1.23 1.07
CA ILE A 278 19.81 1.47 -0.29
C ILE A 278 19.99 0.12 -1.00
N VAL A 279 19.59 0.07 -2.28
CA VAL A 279 19.69 -1.15 -3.11
C VAL A 279 20.66 -0.90 -4.26
N ASN A 280 21.70 -1.73 -4.33
CA ASN A 280 22.64 -1.76 -5.45
C ASN A 280 22.39 -2.97 -6.37
N GLN A 281 23.12 -3.04 -7.48
CA GLN A 281 23.00 -4.13 -8.46
C GLN A 281 23.15 -5.53 -7.84
N THR A 282 24.14 -5.72 -6.96
CA THR A 282 24.38 -7.02 -6.30
C THR A 282 23.18 -7.45 -5.47
N THR A 283 22.70 -6.56 -4.61
CA THR A 283 21.53 -6.81 -3.75
C THR A 283 20.30 -7.13 -4.59
N PHE A 284 20.06 -6.37 -5.65
CA PHE A 284 18.93 -6.61 -6.54
C PHE A 284 19.01 -7.99 -7.20
N ASN A 285 20.17 -8.35 -7.76
CA ASN A 285 20.37 -9.62 -8.46
C ASN A 285 20.21 -10.82 -7.50
N GLU A 286 20.68 -10.70 -6.27
CA GLU A 286 20.50 -11.72 -5.24
C GLU A 286 19.03 -11.94 -4.91
N GLU A 287 18.28 -10.87 -4.66
CA GLU A 287 16.85 -10.95 -4.35
C GLU A 287 16.04 -11.47 -5.55
N TYR A 288 16.34 -10.98 -6.76
CA TYR A 288 15.75 -11.47 -8.01
C TYR A 288 15.94 -12.99 -8.16
N LYS A 289 17.17 -13.48 -7.95
CA LYS A 289 17.51 -14.91 -8.09
C LYS A 289 16.79 -15.79 -7.05
N LYS A 290 16.63 -15.30 -5.82
CA LYS A 290 15.90 -16.00 -4.76
C LYS A 290 14.40 -16.06 -5.05
N ALA A 291 13.84 -14.99 -5.61
CA ALA A 291 12.41 -14.79 -5.74
C ALA A 291 11.80 -15.34 -7.04
N SER A 292 12.57 -15.40 -8.12
CA SER A 292 12.00 -15.50 -9.48
C SER A 292 12.69 -16.56 -10.32
N ASP A 293 11.92 -17.19 -11.19
CA ASP A 293 12.42 -18.03 -12.28
C ASP A 293 12.38 -17.30 -13.63
N LYS A 294 12.84 -17.96 -14.69
CA LYS A 294 12.78 -17.40 -16.03
C LYS A 294 11.31 -17.25 -16.47
N GLY A 295 10.91 -16.02 -16.78
CA GLY A 295 9.54 -15.70 -17.18
C GLY A 295 8.68 -15.18 -16.03
N ASP A 296 9.14 -15.25 -14.78
CA ASP A 296 8.46 -14.59 -13.67
C ASP A 296 8.74 -13.08 -13.71
N VAL A 297 7.78 -12.31 -13.20
CA VAL A 297 7.89 -10.86 -13.04
C VAL A 297 8.39 -10.54 -11.64
N PHE A 298 9.40 -9.68 -11.52
CA PHE A 298 9.98 -9.32 -10.22
C PHE A 298 9.93 -7.82 -9.95
N LEU A 299 9.33 -7.42 -8.85
CA LEU A 299 9.33 -6.04 -8.37
C LEU A 299 10.02 -5.91 -7.04
N LEU A 300 11.02 -5.03 -6.98
CA LEU A 300 11.68 -4.65 -5.74
C LEU A 300 11.25 -3.25 -5.31
N TYR A 301 10.89 -3.10 -4.04
CA TYR A 301 10.50 -1.85 -3.41
C TYR A 301 11.54 -1.46 -2.36
N THR A 302 11.94 -0.19 -2.33
CA THR A 302 12.81 0.34 -1.28
C THR A 302 12.50 1.77 -0.86
N CYS A 303 12.67 2.06 0.44
CA CYS A 303 12.57 3.41 0.98
C CYS A 303 13.84 4.24 0.75
N GLY A 304 14.95 3.59 0.42
CA GLY A 304 16.22 4.23 0.09
C GLY A 304 16.35 4.49 -1.41
N PRO A 305 17.38 5.24 -1.83
CA PRO A 305 17.74 5.34 -3.24
C PRO A 305 18.21 3.98 -3.78
N SER A 306 18.16 3.83 -5.10
CA SER A 306 18.76 2.67 -5.78
C SER A 306 19.83 3.09 -6.78
N ASN A 307 20.87 2.26 -6.91
CA ASN A 307 21.90 2.39 -7.95
C ASN A 307 22.02 1.07 -8.70
N ILE A 308 21.16 0.91 -9.71
CA ILE A 308 21.03 -0.33 -10.49
C ILE A 308 21.01 0.06 -11.96
N PRO A 309 22.16 0.07 -12.65
CA PRO A 309 22.22 0.47 -14.05
C PRO A 309 21.46 -0.50 -14.97
N ASN A 310 21.42 -1.79 -14.62
CA ASN A 310 20.84 -2.83 -15.49
C ASN A 310 19.79 -3.64 -14.73
N LEU A 311 18.53 -3.48 -15.09
CA LEU A 311 17.46 -4.33 -14.60
C LEU A 311 17.37 -5.61 -15.47
N PRO A 312 17.34 -6.82 -14.88
CA PRO A 312 16.96 -8.05 -15.58
C PRO A 312 15.63 -7.91 -16.34
N LEU A 313 15.45 -8.71 -17.39
CA LEU A 313 14.19 -8.76 -18.13
C LEU A 313 13.02 -9.14 -17.17
N LEU A 314 11.84 -8.58 -17.40
CA LEU A 314 10.64 -8.76 -16.58
C LEU A 314 10.83 -8.30 -15.12
N SER A 315 11.70 -7.33 -14.88
CA SER A 315 11.91 -6.80 -13.53
C SER A 315 11.75 -5.30 -13.43
N ALA A 316 11.42 -4.83 -12.23
CA ALA A 316 11.30 -3.42 -11.91
C ALA A 316 11.73 -3.08 -10.49
N ILE A 317 12.00 -1.80 -10.29
CA ILE A 317 12.29 -1.23 -8.99
C ILE A 317 11.49 0.06 -8.74
N VAL A 318 11.02 0.19 -7.51
CA VAL A 318 10.36 1.37 -6.97
C VAL A 318 11.18 1.85 -5.76
N ASP A 319 11.87 2.98 -5.92
CA ASP A 319 12.76 3.60 -4.95
C ASP A 319 12.33 5.02 -4.58
N CYS A 320 12.96 5.62 -3.56
CA CYS A 320 12.52 6.92 -3.05
C CYS A 320 12.35 8.03 -4.11
N ASN A 321 12.98 7.93 -5.28
CA ASN A 321 12.91 8.94 -6.35
C ASN A 321 11.67 8.78 -7.24
N ASN A 322 11.12 7.58 -7.40
CA ASN A 322 9.98 7.31 -8.27
C ASN A 322 8.70 6.89 -7.52
N TRP A 323 8.74 6.84 -6.19
CA TRP A 323 7.60 6.53 -5.34
C TRP A 323 6.35 7.39 -5.63
N LYS A 324 6.52 8.70 -5.89
CA LYS A 324 5.37 9.58 -6.18
C LYS A 324 4.69 9.22 -7.50
N LEU A 325 5.49 8.78 -8.46
CA LEU A 325 4.98 8.34 -9.75
C LEU A 325 4.27 7.00 -9.62
N TYR A 326 4.77 6.09 -8.77
CA TYR A 326 4.23 4.74 -8.63
C TYR A 326 3.01 4.63 -7.70
N PHE A 327 3.05 5.27 -6.53
CA PHE A 327 2.00 5.20 -5.50
C PHE A 327 1.02 6.40 -5.53
N GLY A 328 1.25 7.34 -6.45
CA GLY A 328 0.36 8.47 -6.68
C GLY A 328 0.19 9.39 -5.45
N PRO A 329 -1.01 9.97 -5.23
CA PRO A 329 -1.25 10.93 -4.15
C PRO A 329 -1.10 10.34 -2.75
N PHE A 330 -1.04 9.01 -2.64
CA PHE A 330 -0.85 8.29 -1.39
C PHE A 330 0.64 8.16 -0.98
N VAL A 331 1.58 8.55 -1.86
CA VAL A 331 3.01 8.32 -1.70
C VAL A 331 3.59 8.82 -0.37
N GLY A 332 3.25 10.06 0.04
CA GLY A 332 3.85 10.65 1.22
C GLY A 332 3.51 9.84 2.47
N ARG A 333 2.29 9.28 2.50
CA ARG A 333 1.76 8.50 3.61
C ARG A 333 2.41 7.12 3.66
N ALA A 334 2.46 6.44 2.51
CA ALA A 334 3.18 5.18 2.37
C ALA A 334 4.67 5.33 2.75
N PHE A 335 5.31 6.45 2.40
CA PHE A 335 6.71 6.75 2.69
C PHE A 335 6.98 7.03 4.16
N PHE A 336 6.13 7.83 4.81
CA PHE A 336 6.24 8.04 6.25
C PHE A 336 6.11 6.74 7.02
N LEU A 337 5.11 5.90 6.69
CA LEU A 337 4.90 4.62 7.35
C LEU A 337 6.06 3.64 7.13
N ALA A 338 6.61 3.60 5.92
CA ALA A 338 7.73 2.72 5.60
C ALA A 338 9.09 3.19 6.16
N ARG A 339 9.18 4.44 6.65
CA ARG A 339 10.38 5.01 7.29
C ARG A 339 10.26 5.17 8.80
N SER A 340 9.08 4.99 9.38
CA SER A 340 8.89 5.13 10.83
C SER A 340 9.65 4.04 11.58
N ASP A 341 10.37 4.46 12.62
CA ASP A 341 11.06 3.56 13.52
C ASP A 341 10.06 2.66 14.25
N LYS A 342 10.50 1.45 14.58
CA LYS A 342 9.72 0.51 15.39
C LYS A 342 9.55 1.06 16.80
N PHE A 343 8.39 0.83 17.43
CA PHE A 343 8.19 1.18 18.83
C PHE A 343 9.24 0.51 19.70
N ASN A 344 9.80 1.25 20.65
CA ASN A 344 10.62 0.64 21.66
C ASN A 344 9.71 -0.10 22.65
N ILE A 345 9.92 -1.41 22.74
CA ILE A 345 9.08 -2.30 23.53
C ILE A 345 9.07 -1.93 25.00
N ASN A 346 10.09 -1.23 25.49
CA ASN A 346 10.28 -0.91 26.90
C ASN A 346 9.56 0.37 27.33
N ASN A 347 9.16 1.23 26.39
CA ASN A 347 8.56 2.53 26.69
C ASN A 347 7.21 2.77 25.98
N CYS A 348 6.85 1.96 24.98
CA CYS A 348 5.63 2.24 24.22
C CYS A 348 4.35 2.05 25.05
N SER A 349 3.29 2.82 24.78
CA SER A 349 2.02 2.70 25.51
C SER A 349 1.27 1.39 25.18
N LYS A 350 0.24 1.04 25.97
CA LYS A 350 -0.62 -0.13 25.67
C LYS A 350 -1.25 -0.03 24.29
N SER A 351 -1.77 1.15 23.94
CA SER A 351 -2.33 1.44 22.62
C SER A 351 -1.32 1.23 21.51
N GLU A 352 -0.08 1.67 21.72
CA GLU A 352 1.03 1.46 20.78
C GLU A 352 1.39 -0.02 20.64
N MET A 353 1.40 -0.79 21.74
CA MET A 353 1.64 -2.23 21.67
C MET A 353 0.53 -2.97 20.93
N THR A 354 -0.73 -2.66 21.26
CA THR A 354 -1.90 -3.29 20.61
C THR A 354 -2.06 -2.90 19.16
N SER A 355 -1.34 -1.87 18.71
CA SER A 355 -1.28 -1.51 17.30
C SER A 355 -0.48 -2.53 16.49
N ILE A 356 0.38 -3.37 17.08
CA ILE A 356 1.15 -4.36 16.32
C ILE A 356 0.27 -5.56 15.98
N TYR A 357 0.24 -5.93 14.69
CA TYR A 357 -0.58 -7.04 14.20
C TYR A 357 -0.21 -8.35 14.92
N GLY A 358 -1.21 -9.01 15.49
CA GLY A 358 -1.04 -10.20 16.33
C GLY A 358 -0.72 -9.94 17.80
N ILE A 359 -0.51 -8.68 18.20
CA ILE A 359 -0.44 -8.27 19.61
C ILE A 359 -1.82 -7.73 20.04
N GLY A 360 -2.69 -8.64 20.49
CA GLY A 360 -3.95 -8.25 21.12
C GLY A 360 -3.75 -7.66 22.52
N SER A 361 -4.83 -7.12 23.10
CA SER A 361 -4.81 -6.50 24.45
C SER A 361 -4.16 -7.38 25.53
N LYS A 362 -4.45 -8.69 25.51
CA LYS A 362 -3.84 -9.67 26.44
C LYS A 362 -2.32 -9.79 26.25
N CYS A 363 -1.84 -9.86 25.01
CA CYS A 363 -0.41 -9.91 24.72
C CYS A 363 0.28 -8.60 25.10
N ALA A 364 -0.37 -7.46 24.86
CA ALA A 364 0.14 -6.15 25.27
C ALA A 364 0.28 -6.06 26.80
N ASP A 365 -0.70 -6.57 27.56
CA ASP A 365 -0.61 -6.62 29.03
C ASP A 365 0.58 -7.48 29.51
N ILE A 366 0.77 -8.66 28.91
CA ILE A 366 1.92 -9.53 29.21
C ILE A 366 3.22 -8.79 28.92
N LEU A 367 3.29 -8.11 27.78
CA LEU A 367 4.49 -7.38 27.37
C LEU A 367 4.79 -6.21 28.31
N MET A 368 3.78 -5.41 28.67
CA MET A 368 3.96 -4.29 29.59
C MET A 368 4.42 -4.74 30.98
N ASN A 369 3.82 -5.81 31.50
CA ASN A 369 4.13 -6.31 32.84
C ASN A 369 5.53 -6.92 32.98
N ASN A 370 6.15 -7.29 31.86
CA ASN A 370 7.47 -7.94 31.84
C ASN A 370 8.58 -7.03 31.28
N ARG A 371 8.32 -5.73 31.09
CA ARG A 371 9.40 -4.77 30.81
C ARG A 371 10.32 -4.58 32.03
N PRO A 372 11.56 -4.10 31.83
CA PRO A 372 12.23 -3.90 30.55
C PRO A 372 12.79 -5.22 30.01
N TYR A 373 12.95 -5.28 28.69
CA TYR A 373 13.58 -6.35 27.94
C TYR A 373 14.94 -5.90 27.43
N CYS A 374 15.94 -6.78 27.51
CA CYS A 374 17.28 -6.49 27.01
C CYS A 374 17.34 -6.56 25.48
N ASP A 375 16.73 -7.60 24.91
CA ASP A 375 16.70 -7.87 23.49
C ASP A 375 15.48 -8.73 23.12
N LEU A 376 15.39 -9.08 21.84
CA LEU A 376 14.31 -9.89 21.29
C LEU A 376 14.22 -11.28 21.95
N GLU A 377 15.34 -11.90 22.26
CA GLU A 377 15.38 -13.26 22.80
C GLU A 377 14.97 -13.27 24.28
N ASP A 378 15.39 -12.27 25.06
CA ASP A 378 14.92 -12.06 26.43
C ASP A 378 13.39 -11.88 26.48
N CYS A 379 12.83 -11.11 25.55
CA CYS A 379 11.39 -10.91 25.47
C CYS A 379 10.64 -12.19 25.10
N ILE A 380 11.13 -12.98 24.14
CA ILE A 380 10.55 -14.28 23.79
C ILE A 380 10.56 -15.21 25.00
N ALA A 381 11.71 -15.32 25.68
CA ALA A 381 11.86 -16.22 26.83
C ALA A 381 10.90 -15.87 27.98
N ARG A 382 10.65 -14.57 28.21
CA ARG A 382 9.83 -14.09 29.34
C ARG A 382 8.33 -14.05 29.05
N THR A 383 7.93 -13.96 27.77
CA THR A 383 6.52 -13.81 27.39
C THR A 383 5.95 -15.01 26.67
N ASN A 384 6.82 -15.87 26.12
CA ASN A 384 6.46 -16.95 25.20
C ASN A 384 5.67 -16.46 23.97
N ILE A 385 5.76 -15.18 23.63
CA ILE A 385 5.14 -14.61 22.42
C ILE A 385 6.05 -14.90 21.23
N SER A 386 5.44 -15.26 20.10
CA SER A 386 6.16 -15.61 18.88
C SER A 386 7.10 -14.48 18.43
N ARG A 387 8.34 -14.86 18.06
CA ARG A 387 9.35 -13.97 17.48
C ARG A 387 8.79 -13.11 16.34
N ASN A 388 7.88 -13.66 15.54
CA ASN A 388 7.28 -12.99 14.37
C ASN A 388 6.51 -11.71 14.76
N PHE A 389 6.01 -11.62 15.99
CA PHE A 389 5.35 -10.42 16.50
C PHE A 389 6.35 -9.48 17.21
N LEU A 390 7.28 -10.04 17.99
CA LEU A 390 8.19 -9.27 18.84
C LEU A 390 9.31 -8.54 18.08
N ILE A 391 9.74 -9.09 16.95
CA ILE A 391 10.70 -8.47 16.02
C ILE A 391 10.22 -7.12 15.45
N ASN A 392 8.94 -6.77 15.63
CA ASN A 392 8.40 -5.46 15.25
C ASN A 392 8.69 -4.35 16.26
N PHE A 393 9.31 -4.67 17.40
CA PHE A 393 9.77 -3.68 18.37
C PHE A 393 11.28 -3.45 18.29
N GLN A 394 11.71 -2.30 18.79
CA GLN A 394 13.08 -2.02 19.20
C GLN A 394 13.27 -2.38 20.69
N PHE A 395 14.46 -2.82 21.06
CA PHE A 395 14.79 -3.26 22.43
C PHE A 395 15.84 -2.38 23.10
N SER A 396 16.64 -1.66 22.32
CA SER A 396 17.59 -0.67 22.81
C SER A 396 16.87 0.61 23.24
N ALA A 397 17.26 1.15 24.39
CA ALA A 397 17.03 2.57 24.67
C ALA A 397 17.92 3.39 23.74
N THR A 398 17.44 3.71 22.55
CA THR A 398 18.05 4.79 21.77
C THR A 398 17.74 6.07 22.55
N PRO A 399 18.74 6.86 23.01
CA PRO A 399 18.48 8.24 23.33
C PRO A 399 17.89 8.86 22.06
N SER A 400 16.83 9.65 22.20
CA SER A 400 16.41 10.55 21.13
C SER A 400 17.66 11.26 20.62
N SER A 401 18.10 10.95 19.40
CA SER A 401 19.24 11.63 18.81
C SER A 401 18.87 13.10 18.74
N THR A 402 19.57 13.90 19.54
CA THR A 402 19.64 15.35 19.43
C THR A 402 19.78 15.72 17.96
N SER A 403 18.86 16.55 17.48
CA SER A 403 18.86 17.18 16.16
C SER A 403 20.25 17.75 15.84
N PRO A 404 20.76 17.60 14.60
CA PRO A 404 21.75 18.54 14.10
C PRO A 404 21.05 19.89 13.92
N ASN A 405 21.69 20.94 14.43
CA ASN A 405 21.29 22.35 14.27
C ASN A 405 21.04 22.75 12.81
#